data_AF-A0A924X9P0-F1
#
_entry.id   AF-A0A924X9P0-F1
#
_cell.length_a   1.000
_cell.length_b   1.000
_cell.length_c   1.000
_cell.angle_alpha   90.00
_cell.angle_beta   90.00
_cell.angle_gamma   90.00
#
_symmetry.space_group_name_H-M   'P 1'
#
loop_
_entity.id
_entity.type
_entity.pdbx_description
1 polymer ?
#
loop_
_entity_poly.entity_id
_entity_poly.type
_entity_poly.pdbx_seq_one_letter_code
_entity_poly.pdbx_strand_id
1 'polypeptide(L)' 'MPDLIGHDHRPSTFLVYLFLWRHTDGGRRDVPLSLREMSEGTGLSKRAIQEATKKLARRKLLSVTRARPTEIPSYGVLRP' A
#
# COMPACT_ATOMS: atom_id res chain seq x y z
N MET A 1 3.28 11.49 8.19
CA MET A 1 2.50 10.33 8.66
C MET A 1 1.42 10.58 9.70
N PRO A 2 1.56 11.49 10.70
CA PRO A 2 0.51 11.68 11.72
C PRO A 2 -0.86 12.03 11.13
N ASP A 3 -0.89 12.61 9.93
CA ASP A 3 -2.10 12.93 9.19
C ASP A 3 -2.96 11.73 8.75
N LEU A 4 -2.38 10.53 8.58
CA LEU A 4 -3.13 9.32 8.19
C LEU A 4 -4.01 8.76 9.31
N ILE A 5 -3.54 8.91 10.55
CA ILE A 5 -4.22 8.42 11.75
C ILE A 5 -5.00 9.56 12.42
N GLY A 6 -4.44 10.78 12.40
CA GLY A 6 -5.04 11.99 12.96
C GLY A 6 -6.16 12.57 12.09
N HIS A 7 -5.85 13.21 10.96
CA HIS A 7 -6.85 13.93 10.17
C HIS A 7 -7.73 13.06 9.27
N ASP A 8 -7.16 12.01 8.64
CA ASP A 8 -7.89 11.18 7.68
C ASP A 8 -8.70 10.04 8.36
N HIS A 9 -8.54 9.83 9.68
CA HIS A 9 -9.17 8.77 10.50
C HIS A 9 -9.17 7.38 9.81
N ARG A 10 -8.07 7.00 9.16
CA ARG A 10 -8.01 5.78 8.33
C ARG A 10 -6.89 4.84 8.75
N PRO A 11 -7.09 4.07 9.83
CA PRO A 11 -6.11 3.08 10.27
C PRO A 11 -5.76 2.08 9.17
N SER A 12 -6.71 1.74 8.29
CA SER A 12 -6.46 0.86 7.14
C SER A 12 -5.37 1.37 6.19
N THR A 13 -5.29 2.68 5.97
CA THR A 13 -4.26 3.26 5.07
C THR A 13 -2.87 3.16 5.69
N PHE A 14 -2.79 3.38 7.00
CA PHE A 14 -1.55 3.20 7.75
C PHE A 14 -1.11 1.74 7.82
N LEU A 15 -2.04 0.80 8.06
CA LEU A 15 -1.74 -0.64 8.09
C LEU A 15 -1.22 -1.14 6.73
N VAL A 16 -1.85 -0.73 5.62
CA VAL A 16 -1.36 -1.07 4.28
C VAL A 16 0.04 -0.50 4.03
N TYR A 17 0.30 0.74 4.46
CA TYR A 17 1.64 1.32 4.35
C TYR A 17 2.68 0.49 5.13
N LEU A 18 2.41 0.15 6.39
CA LEU A 18 3.35 -0.63 7.20
C LEU A 18 3.59 -2.03 6.63
N PHE A 19 2.52 -2.67 6.16
CA PHE A 19 2.61 -3.97 5.51
C PHE A 19 3.55 -3.93 4.29
N LEU A 20 3.37 -2.94 3.41
CA LEU A 20 4.21 -2.75 2.24
C LEU A 20 5.63 -2.32 2.63
N TRP A 21 5.78 -1.48 3.64
CA TRP A 21 7.10 -1.03 4.15
C TRP A 21 7.94 -2.22 4.61
N ARG A 22 7.33 -3.18 5.32
CA ARG A 22 7.99 -4.43 5.70
C ARG A 22 8.41 -5.27 4.50
N HIS A 23 7.54 -5.42 3.50
CA HIS A 23 7.84 -6.27 2.33
C HIS A 23 8.91 -5.66 1.42
N THR A 24 8.91 -4.34 1.30
CA THR A 24 9.84 -3.55 0.49
C THR A 24 11.20 -3.30 1.15
N ASP A 25 11.52 -3.96 2.27
CA ASP A 25 12.73 -3.72 3.08
C ASP A 25 12.92 -2.23 3.41
N GLY A 26 11.85 -1.61 3.90
CA GLY A 26 11.83 -0.18 4.22
C GLY A 26 11.88 0.74 2.99
N GLY A 27 11.34 0.29 1.85
CA GLY A 27 11.31 1.03 0.58
C GLY A 27 12.61 0.94 -0.22
N ARG A 28 13.43 -0.09 0.00
CA ARG A 28 14.67 -0.34 -0.78
C ARG A 28 14.42 -1.11 -2.06
N ARG A 29 13.29 -1.80 -2.17
CA ARG A 29 12.90 -2.57 -3.36
C ARG A 29 11.40 -2.48 -3.60
N ASP A 30 11.02 -2.67 -4.86
CA ASP A 30 9.63 -2.88 -5.22
C ASP A 30 9.27 -4.35 -5.05
N VAL A 31 8.03 -4.64 -4.66
CA VAL A 31 7.56 -6.01 -4.46
C VAL A 31 6.25 -6.25 -5.21
N PRO A 32 6.15 -7.30 -6.04
CA PRO A 32 4.89 -7.72 -6.63
C PRO A 32 4.00 -8.32 -5.54
N LEU A 33 2.79 -7.76 -5.37
CA LEU A 33 1.80 -8.25 -4.43
C LEU A 33 0.40 -8.16 -5.03
N SER A 34 -0.40 -9.19 -4.88
CA SER A 34 -1.81 -9.14 -5.24
C SER A 34 -2.65 -8.54 -4.10
N LEU A 35 -3.84 -8.02 -4.44
CA LEU A 35 -4.81 -7.58 -3.43
C LEU A 35 -5.25 -8.70 -2.49
N ARG A 36 -5.17 -9.97 -2.94
CA ARG A 36 -5.47 -11.13 -2.11
C ARG A 36 -4.40 -11.33 -1.04
N GLU A 37 -3.12 -11.34 -1.43
CA GLU A 37 -2.00 -11.48 -0.49
C GLU A 37 -1.99 -10.34 0.54
N MET A 38 -2.25 -9.11 0.09
CA MET A 38 -2.40 -7.97 1.01
C MET A 38 -3.60 -8.15 1.96
N SER A 39 -4.73 -8.69 1.50
CA SER A 39 -5.88 -8.99 2.36
C SER A 39 -5.54 -10.04 3.41
N GLU A 40 -4.92 -11.13 3.02
CA GLU A 40 -4.51 -12.20 3.92
C GLU A 40 -3.47 -11.72 4.94
N GLY A 41 -2.52 -10.89 4.52
CA GLY A 41 -1.46 -10.36 5.38
C GLY A 41 -1.86 -9.20 6.30
N THR A 42 -2.94 -8.48 5.99
CA THR A 42 -3.40 -7.32 6.80
C THR A 42 -4.72 -7.54 7.51
N GLY A 43 -5.47 -8.60 7.15
CA GLY A 43 -6.86 -8.81 7.60
C GLY A 43 -7.87 -7.82 7.02
N LEU A 44 -7.46 -6.94 6.09
CA LEU A 44 -8.32 -5.93 5.49
C LEU A 44 -9.06 -6.47 4.26
N SER A 45 -10.25 -5.94 4.01
CA SER A 45 -10.97 -6.23 2.77
C SER A 45 -10.21 -5.70 1.54
N LYS A 46 -10.36 -6.36 0.39
CA LYS A 46 -9.76 -5.91 -0.88
C LYS A 46 -10.13 -4.46 -1.21
N ARG A 47 -11.38 -4.05 -0.92
CA ARG A 47 -11.86 -2.69 -1.12
C ARG A 47 -11.09 -1.68 -0.25
N ALA A 48 -10.86 -2.00 1.02
CA ALA A 48 -10.10 -1.14 1.92
C ALA A 48 -8.65 -0.97 1.44
N ILE A 49 -8.02 -2.05 0.95
CA ILE A 49 -6.65 -2.01 0.39
C ILE A 49 -6.61 -1.18 -0.89
N GLN A 50 -7.58 -1.32 -1.79
CA GLN A 50 -7.67 -0.49 -3.00
C GLN A 50 -7.80 1.00 -2.67
N GLU A 51 -8.61 1.36 -1.68
CA GLU A 51 -8.73 2.77 -1.26
C GLU A 51 -7.47 3.27 -0.56
N ALA A 52 -6.84 2.45 0.27
CA ALA A 52 -5.57 2.77 0.92
C ALA A 52 -4.44 3.01 -0.09
N THR A 53 -4.25 2.10 -1.04
CA THR A 53 -3.21 2.22 -2.09
C THR A 53 -3.42 3.45 -2.96
N LYS A 54 -4.66 3.75 -3.38
CA LYS A 54 -4.98 5.01 -4.08
C LYS A 54 -4.61 6.24 -3.27
N LYS A 55 -4.94 6.26 -1.97
CA LYS A 55 -4.62 7.38 -1.09
C LYS A 55 -3.12 7.56 -0.90
N LEU A 56 -2.39 6.47 -0.66
CA LEU A 56 -0.93 6.50 -0.50
C LEU A 56 -0.25 6.98 -1.78
N ALA A 57 -0.69 6.51 -2.95
CA ALA A 57 -0.20 6.97 -4.24
C ALA A 57 -0.47 8.46 -4.46
N ARG A 58 -1.69 8.93 -4.17
CA ARG A 58 -2.05 10.36 -4.27
C ARG A 58 -1.17 11.24 -3.37
N ARG A 59 -0.78 10.73 -2.20
CA ARG A 59 0.13 11.42 -1.25
C ARG A 59 1.62 11.22 -1.58
N LYS A 60 1.96 10.57 -2.70
CA LYS A 60 3.35 10.24 -3.10
C LYS A 60 4.11 9.43 -2.05
N LEU A 61 3.42 8.56 -1.31
CA LEU A 61 4.00 7.63 -0.33
C LEU A 61 4.13 6.20 -0.88
N LEU A 62 3.59 5.96 -2.07
CA LEU A 62 3.58 4.65 -2.70
C LEU A 62 3.67 4.81 -4.22
N SER A 63 4.63 4.12 -4.83
CA SER A 63 4.69 3.85 -6.26
C SER A 63 3.95 2.55 -6.55
N VAL A 64 3.14 2.56 -7.61
CA VAL A 64 2.41 1.38 -8.07
C VAL A 64 2.64 1.23 -9.57
N THR A 65 3.24 0.10 -9.97
CA THR A 65 3.56 -0.19 -11.36
C THR A 65 2.88 -1.49 -11.78
N ARG A 66 2.22 -1.50 -12.94
CA ARG A 66 1.84 -2.74 -13.63
C ARG A 66 2.04 -2.57 -15.13
N ALA A 67 2.58 -3.56 -15.81
CA ALA A 67 2.77 -3.48 -17.26
C ALA A 67 1.48 -3.85 -18.00
N ARG A 68 0.63 -4.72 -17.43
CA ARG A 68 -0.62 -5.17 -18.07
C ARG A 68 -1.85 -5.15 -17.16
N PRO A 69 -3.07 -5.11 -17.73
CA PRO A 69 -4.27 -5.00 -16.90
C PRO A 69 -4.55 -6.11 -15.90
N THR A 70 -4.06 -7.31 -16.20
CA THR A 70 -4.26 -8.53 -15.42
C THR A 70 -3.02 -8.94 -14.63
N GLU A 71 -1.93 -8.19 -14.77
CA GLU A 71 -0.67 -8.50 -14.10
C GLU A 71 -0.72 -8.06 -12.63
N ILE A 72 0.01 -8.80 -11.80
CA ILE A 72 0.18 -8.47 -10.39
C ILE A 72 0.93 -7.14 -10.30
N PRO A 73 0.33 -6.12 -9.65
CA PRO A 73 1.00 -4.84 -9.47
C PRO A 73 2.23 -4.97 -8.56
N SER A 74 3.27 -4.23 -8.91
CA SER A 74 4.46 -4.04 -8.09
C SER A 74 4.33 -2.76 -7.27
N TYR A 75 4.68 -2.84 -5.99
CA TYR A 75 4.54 -1.76 -5.03
C TYR A 75 5.91 -1.34 -4.49
N GLY A 76 6.21 -0.05 -4.58
CA GLY A 76 7.39 0.58 -3.99
C GLY A 76 6.98 1.59 -2.93
N VAL A 77 7.50 1.48 -1.70
CA VAL A 77 7.21 2.47 -0.65
C VAL A 77 8.15 3.66 -0.78
N LEU A 78 7.57 4.86 -0.86
CA LEU A 78 8.31 6.12 -0.92
C LEU A 78 8.44 6.68 0.51
N ARG A 79 9.61 7.22 0.83
CA ARG A 79 9.84 7.85 2.14
C ARG A 79 9.18 9.24 2.15
N PRO A 80 8.40 9.57 3.19
CA PRO A 80 7.80 10.89 3.37
C PRO A 80 8.84 11.99 3.59
#